data_AF-A0A4W5Q6P3-F1
#
_entry.id   AF-A0A4W5Q6P3-F1
#
_cell.length_a   1.000
_cell.length_b   1.000
_cell.length_c   1.000
_cell.angle_alpha   90.00
_cell.angle_beta   90.00
_cell.angle_gamma   90.00
#
_symmetry.space_group_name_H-M   'P 1'
#
loop_
_entity.id
_entity.type
_entity.pdbx_description
1 polymer ?
#
loop_
_entity_poly.entity_id
_entity_poly.type
_entity_poly.pdbx_seq_one_letter_code
_entity_poly.pdbx_strand_id
1 'polypeptide(L)'
;MVLTPHLQTLGGLSSLFPSSSSSSSSTVDLSVSLPLSPSSTNPPSVFPETWLPMTTSQDFLQVPVSCDDRSYRTVYTLFHKTVSETKFRILKILRVQNPFLWEKYKR
;
A
#
# COMPACT_ATOMS: atom_id res chain seq x y z
N MET A 1 16.20 21.47 20.42
CA MET A 1 15.12 22.31 19.86
C MET A 1 15.10 22.11 18.36
N VAL A 2 14.04 21.51 17.84
CA VAL A 2 13.87 21.24 16.40
C VAL A 2 12.95 22.33 15.81
N LEU A 3 13.37 22.98 14.72
CA LEU A 3 12.51 23.88 13.95
C LEU A 3 11.82 23.09 12.84
N THR A 4 10.50 23.10 12.82
CA THR A 4 9.68 22.63 11.70
C THR A 4 9.61 23.71 10.61
N PRO A 5 9.84 23.38 9.33
CA PRO A 5 9.61 24.34 8.25
C PRO A 5 8.10 24.42 7.94
N HIS A 6 7.54 25.60 8.15
CA HIS A 6 6.19 25.97 7.71
C HIS A 6 6.29 26.66 6.36
N LEU A 7 5.88 25.99 5.28
CA LEU A 7 5.78 26.61 3.96
C LEU A 7 4.31 26.94 3.65
N GLN A 8 3.98 28.22 3.82
CA GLN A 8 2.83 28.86 3.21
C GLN A 8 3.25 29.40 1.84
N THR A 9 2.57 28.97 0.77
CA THR A 9 2.70 29.60 -0.54
C THR A 9 1.45 30.44 -0.81
N LEU A 10 1.63 31.76 -0.82
CA LEU A 10 0.68 32.74 -1.33
C LEU A 10 0.85 32.83 -2.85
N GLY A 11 -0.16 32.44 -3.62
CA GLY A 11 -0.17 32.66 -5.05
C GLY A 11 -1.46 32.20 -5.70
N GLY A 12 -2.36 33.13 -6.02
CA GLY A 12 -3.52 32.85 -6.85
C GLY A 12 -4.73 33.73 -6.53
N LEU A 13 -4.69 34.96 -7.03
CA LEU A 13 -5.74 35.97 -6.92
C LEU A 13 -7.09 35.44 -7.44
N SER A 14 -8.14 35.54 -6.64
CA SER A 14 -9.50 35.74 -7.14
C SER A 14 -10.29 36.55 -6.12
N SER A 15 -10.11 37.86 -6.19
CA SER A 15 -11.13 38.81 -5.74
C SER A 15 -11.89 39.29 -6.97
N LEU A 16 -13.06 38.72 -7.19
CA LEU A 16 -14.17 39.43 -7.83
C LEU A 16 -15.41 39.23 -6.95
N PHE A 17 -16.02 40.36 -6.66
CA PHE A 17 -16.96 40.69 -5.59
C PHE A 17 -18.40 40.14 -5.80
N PRO A 18 -19.36 40.39 -4.88
CA PRO A 18 -20.35 39.41 -4.42
C PRO A 18 -21.79 39.63 -4.94
N SER A 19 -22.68 38.76 -4.41
CA SER A 19 -24.13 38.94 -4.16
C SER A 19 -25.09 38.42 -5.23
N SER A 20 -25.80 37.33 -4.93
CA SER A 20 -27.23 37.35 -4.53
C SER A 20 -27.90 35.98 -4.69
N SER A 21 -28.56 35.56 -3.61
CA SER A 21 -29.90 34.94 -3.53
C SER A 21 -30.30 33.72 -4.40
N SER A 22 -30.63 32.65 -3.66
CA SER A 22 -31.83 31.77 -3.77
C SER A 22 -32.00 30.73 -4.88
N SER A 23 -32.27 29.50 -4.41
CA SER A 23 -33.22 28.47 -4.89
C SER A 23 -32.97 27.62 -6.15
N SER A 24 -32.85 26.31 -5.89
CA SER A 24 -33.44 25.13 -6.57
C SER A 24 -33.09 24.74 -8.03
N SER A 25 -32.93 23.42 -8.18
CA SER A 25 -33.18 22.55 -9.35
C SER A 25 -32.09 22.31 -10.41
N SER A 26 -31.72 21.01 -10.49
CA SER A 26 -31.60 20.16 -11.70
C SER A 26 -30.50 20.38 -12.74
N THR A 27 -29.63 19.36 -12.82
CA THR A 27 -29.07 18.68 -14.02
C THR A 27 -28.56 19.53 -15.19
N VAL A 28 -27.27 19.44 -15.53
CA VAL A 28 -26.74 18.67 -16.68
C VAL A 28 -25.20 18.66 -16.70
N ASP A 29 -24.68 17.46 -16.96
CA ASP A 29 -23.48 17.11 -17.74
C ASP A 29 -22.41 18.19 -17.99
N LEU A 30 -21.22 17.95 -17.43
CA LEU A 30 -19.99 18.46 -18.03
C LEU A 30 -18.89 17.40 -17.87
N SER A 31 -18.66 16.68 -18.97
CA SER A 31 -17.51 15.82 -19.21
C SER A 31 -16.20 16.59 -18.96
N VAL A 32 -15.65 16.45 -17.75
CA VAL A 32 -14.28 16.85 -17.47
C VAL A 32 -13.39 15.64 -17.77
N SER A 33 -12.77 15.68 -18.93
CA SER A 33 -11.68 14.79 -19.32
C SER A 33 -10.58 14.84 -18.25
N LEU A 34 -10.54 13.86 -17.36
CA LEU A 34 -9.44 13.69 -16.41
C LEU A 34 -8.19 13.31 -17.20
N PRO A 35 -7.09 14.07 -17.11
CA PRO A 35 -5.82 13.65 -17.68
C PRO A 35 -5.34 12.40 -16.92
N LEU A 36 -5.10 11.32 -17.67
CA LEU A 36 -4.44 10.11 -17.20
C LEU A 36 -3.05 10.48 -16.68
N SER A 37 -2.88 10.53 -15.36
CA SER A 37 -1.58 10.78 -14.74
C SER A 37 -0.57 9.71 -15.17
N PRO A 38 0.68 10.09 -15.46
CA PRO A 38 1.70 9.17 -15.93
C PRO A 38 1.95 8.10 -14.87
N SER A 39 2.04 6.84 -15.32
CA SER A 39 2.46 5.68 -14.53
C SER A 39 3.59 6.09 -13.59
N SER A 40 3.32 6.13 -12.29
CA SER A 40 4.37 6.38 -11.30
C SER A 40 5.33 5.19 -11.38
N THR A 41 6.44 5.36 -12.09
CA THR A 41 7.57 4.45 -11.97
C THR A 41 8.10 4.61 -10.55
N ASN A 42 7.54 3.83 -9.63
CA ASN A 42 8.07 3.75 -8.28
C ASN A 42 9.54 3.32 -8.39
N PRO A 43 10.46 3.95 -7.64
CA PRO A 43 11.84 3.51 -7.60
C PRO A 43 11.88 2.03 -7.19
N PRO A 44 12.87 1.26 -7.69
CA PRO A 44 12.97 -0.16 -7.37
C PRO A 44 13.00 -0.35 -5.85
N SER A 45 11.99 -1.07 -5.35
CA SER A 45 11.88 -1.35 -3.92
C SER A 45 13.06 -2.22 -3.46
N VAL A 46 13.68 -1.83 -2.34
CA VAL A 46 14.79 -2.57 -1.71
C VAL A 46 14.32 -3.91 -1.12
N PHE A 47 13.01 -4.02 -0.86
CA PHE A 47 12.33 -5.18 -0.29
C PHE A 47 11.25 -5.72 -1.24
N PRO A 48 10.81 -6.98 -1.10
CA PRO A 48 9.73 -7.51 -1.92
C PRO A 48 8.46 -6.66 -1.81
N GLU A 49 7.76 -6.43 -2.92
CA GLU A 49 6.51 -5.64 -2.95
C GLU A 49 5.39 -6.22 -2.10
N THR A 50 5.47 -7.53 -1.80
CA THR A 50 4.52 -8.21 -0.91
C THR A 50 4.78 -7.92 0.56
N TRP A 51 5.86 -7.22 0.92
CA TRP A 51 6.13 -6.87 2.30
C TRP A 51 5.31 -5.66 2.72
N LEU A 52 4.91 -5.66 3.99
CA LEU A 52 4.23 -4.50 4.56
C LEU A 52 5.29 -3.47 4.94
N PRO A 53 4.98 -2.17 4.86
CA PRO A 53 5.85 -1.14 5.40
C PRO A 53 6.17 -1.42 6.87
N MET A 54 7.45 -1.38 7.23
CA MET A 54 7.92 -1.61 8.59
C MET A 54 8.50 -0.31 9.15
N THR A 55 8.13 0.02 10.38
CA THR A 55 8.77 1.12 11.11
C THR A 55 10.19 0.74 11.51
N THR A 56 11.13 1.69 11.49
CA THR A 56 12.54 1.46 11.83
C THR A 56 12.79 0.95 13.25
N SER A 57 11.79 1.00 14.13
CA SER A 57 11.85 0.51 15.51
C SER A 57 11.59 -1.00 15.65
N GLN A 58 11.22 -1.70 14.57
CA GLN A 58 10.84 -3.10 14.62
C GLN A 58 11.84 -3.96 13.86
N ASP A 59 12.36 -5.00 14.51
CA ASP A 59 13.38 -5.89 13.90
C ASP A 59 12.79 -6.87 12.88
N PHE A 60 11.56 -7.33 13.12
CA PHE A 60 10.83 -8.20 12.20
C PHE A 60 9.31 -8.13 12.40
N LEU A 61 8.59 -8.50 11.34
CA LEU A 61 7.14 -8.66 11.34
C LEU A 61 6.76 -10.09 10.99
N GLN A 62 5.70 -10.59 11.61
CA GLN A 62 5.01 -11.80 11.18
C GLN A 62 3.66 -11.39 10.64
N VAL A 63 3.45 -11.63 9.35
CA VAL A 63 2.23 -11.23 8.66
C VAL A 63 1.46 -12.49 8.28
N PRO A 64 0.23 -12.68 8.78
CA PRO A 64 -0.63 -13.77 8.33
C PRO A 64 -0.79 -13.75 6.81
N VAL A 65 -0.66 -14.91 6.19
CA VAL A 65 -0.91 -15.08 4.76
C VAL A 65 -2.37 -15.46 4.58
N SER A 66 -3.10 -14.70 3.76
CA SER A 66 -4.51 -14.97 3.49
C SER A 66 -4.67 -16.27 2.69
N CYS A 67 -5.75 -17.02 2.92
CA CYS A 67 -6.08 -18.20 2.11
C CYS A 67 -6.30 -17.85 0.63
N ASP A 68 -6.70 -16.61 0.34
CA ASP A 68 -6.95 -16.13 -1.02
C ASP A 68 -5.65 -15.83 -1.78
N ASP A 69 -4.55 -15.59 -1.07
CA ASP A 69 -3.27 -15.25 -1.65
C ASP A 69 -2.70 -16.42 -2.46
N ARG A 70 -2.07 -16.09 -3.58
CA ARG A 70 -1.30 -17.05 -4.38
C ARG A 70 -0.20 -17.73 -3.55
N SER A 71 0.44 -16.97 -2.66
CA SER A 71 1.53 -17.48 -1.80
C SER A 71 1.05 -18.55 -0.82
N TYR A 72 -0.16 -18.42 -0.28
CA TYR A 72 -0.76 -19.46 0.57
C TYR A 72 -0.91 -20.76 -0.21
N ARG A 73 -1.49 -20.71 -1.42
CA ARG A 73 -1.67 -21.90 -2.27
C ARG A 73 -0.34 -22.57 -2.58
N THR A 74 0.69 -21.78 -2.93
CA THR A 74 2.03 -22.31 -3.18
C THR A 74 2.61 -23.03 -1.97
N VAL A 75 2.59 -22.40 -0.79
CA VAL A 75 3.12 -23.02 0.44
C VAL A 75 2.31 -24.25 0.82
N TYR A 76 0.98 -24.19 0.72
CA TYR A 76 0.08 -25.29 0.99
C TYR A 76 0.38 -26.50 0.10
N THR A 77 0.51 -26.30 -1.21
CA THR A 77 0.87 -27.36 -2.16
C THR A 77 2.24 -27.94 -1.88
N LEU A 78 3.24 -27.10 -1.59
CA LEU A 78 4.60 -27.56 -1.30
C LEU A 78 4.69 -28.34 0.01
N PHE A 79 3.95 -27.92 1.04
CA PHE A 79 3.87 -28.63 2.30
C PHE A 79 3.23 -30.01 2.11
N HIS A 80 2.07 -30.07 1.45
CA HIS A 80 1.36 -31.33 1.25
C HIS A 80 1.96 -32.25 0.19
N LYS A 81 2.94 -31.78 -0.57
CA LYS A 81 3.79 -32.63 -1.40
C LYS A 81 4.63 -33.61 -0.58
N THR A 82 5.03 -33.24 0.64
CA THR A 82 5.93 -34.06 1.46
C THR A 82 5.24 -34.65 2.69
N VAL A 83 4.13 -34.05 3.15
CA VAL A 83 3.33 -34.57 4.27
C VAL A 83 1.86 -34.72 3.91
N SER A 84 1.23 -35.82 4.33
CA SER A 84 -0.16 -36.11 3.94
C SER A 84 -1.17 -35.13 4.52
N GLU A 85 -2.03 -34.58 3.66
CA GLU A 85 -3.13 -33.66 4.01
C GLU A 85 -4.15 -34.28 4.97
N THR A 86 -4.38 -35.60 4.87
CA THR A 86 -5.31 -36.32 5.75
C THR A 86 -4.80 -36.44 7.19
N LYS A 87 -3.50 -36.27 7.42
CA LYS A 87 -2.89 -36.39 8.76
C LYS A 87 -2.47 -35.06 9.36
N PHE A 88 -2.12 -34.09 8.51
CA PHE A 88 -1.61 -32.80 8.95
C PHE A 88 -2.46 -31.68 8.38
N ARG A 89 -2.95 -30.81 9.25
CA ARG A 89 -3.71 -29.62 8.86
C ARG A 89 -2.90 -28.37 9.16
N ILE A 90 -2.71 -27.51 8.17
CA ILE A 90 -2.10 -26.20 8.37
C ILE A 90 -3.08 -25.32 9.15
N LEU A 91 -2.66 -24.84 10.32
CA LEU A 91 -3.48 -23.94 11.15
C LEU A 91 -3.34 -22.47 10.73
N LYS A 92 -2.11 -22.05 10.42
CA LYS A 92 -1.79 -20.71 9.97
C LYS A 92 -0.48 -20.70 9.21
N ILE A 93 -0.34 -19.78 8.26
CA ILE A 93 0.91 -19.48 7.57
C ILE A 93 1.25 -18.03 7.89
N LEU A 94 2.46 -17.80 8.39
CA LEU A 94 2.96 -16.47 8.74
C LEU A 94 4.17 -16.15 7.85
N ARG A 95 4.09 -15.10 7.05
CA ARG A 95 5.22 -14.53 6.33
C ARG A 95 6.09 -13.77 7.31
N VAL A 96 7.34 -14.19 7.46
CA VAL A 96 8.34 -13.45 8.24
C VAL A 96 8.96 -12.40 7.34
N GLN A 97 8.86 -11.14 7.76
CA GLN A 97 9.52 -10.00 7.13
C GLN A 97 10.63 -9.57 8.07
N ASN A 98 11.88 -9.84 7.71
CA ASN A 98 13.05 -9.46 8.50
C ASN A 98 14.05 -8.73 7.58
N PRO A 99 14.11 -7.39 7.63
CA PRO A 99 14.98 -6.60 6.78
C PRO A 99 16.46 -6.98 6.91
N PHE A 100 16.95 -7.16 8.14
CA PHE A 100 18.34 -7.49 8.41
C PHE A 100 18.77 -8.83 7.78
N LEU A 101 17.97 -9.88 7.96
CA LEU A 101 18.24 -11.19 7.37
C LEU A 101 18.08 -11.18 5.85
N TRP A 102 17.10 -10.43 5.33
CA TRP A 102 16.90 -10.30 3.88
C TRP A 102 18.08 -9.62 3.19
N GLU A 103 18.58 -8.52 3.76
CA GLU A 103 19.78 -7.85 3.25
C GLU A 103 21.02 -8.74 3.29
N LYS A 104 21.14 -9.60 4.30
CA LYS A 104 22.23 -10.58 4.36
C LYS A 104 22.06 -11.70 3.33
N TYR A 105 20.83 -12.15 3.09
CA TYR A 105 20.54 -13.25 2.17
C TYR A 105 20.66 -12.86 0.69
N LYS A 106 20.32 -11.62 0.34
CA LYS A 106 20.28 -11.17 -1.07
C LYS A 106 21.65 -10.82 -1.68
N ARG A 107 22.72 -10.78 -0.89
CA ARG A 107 24.10 -10.49 -1.36
C ARG A 107 24.70 -11.73 -2.00
#